data_AF-A0A165ZHX6-F1
#
_entry.id   AF-A0A165ZHX6-F1
#
_cell.length_a   1.000
_cell.length_b   1.000
_cell.length_c   1.000
_cell.angle_alpha   90.00
_cell.angle_beta   90.00
_cell.angle_gamma   90.00
#
_symmetry.space_group_name_H-M   'P 1'
#
loop_
_entity.id
_entity.type
_entity.pdbx_description
1 polymer ?
#
loop_
_entity_poly.entity_id
_entity_poly.type
_entity_poly.pdbx_seq_one_letter_code
_entity_poly.pdbx_strand_id
1 'polypeptide(L)'
;MLRKSKLTGFTLPQSKRKLIVSLFADDTCVFLSKHDDPAILQDILDTWFTASGAKFNIHKTEVIPIGSPAHREKVIRDRRLDDTTSPFAPRTKIAIQGEATCLLGAHIGNGVNQQGTWITIRESIRDTLKHWNERLLTITAKCLIVQFLIGGKTQYLMTVQGMPKETEDELTEMILEFVWVGKQ
;
A
#
# COMPACT_ATOMS: atom_id res chain seq x y z
N MET A 1 -9.61 11.42 -21.86
CA MET A 1 -8.52 11.61 -20.87
C MET A 1 -9.11 11.70 -19.46
N LEU A 2 -8.53 10.98 -18.48
CA LEU A 2 -9.08 10.82 -17.12
C LEU A 2 -9.38 12.12 -16.37
N ARG A 3 -8.47 13.11 -16.39
CA ARG A 3 -8.68 14.38 -15.65
C ARG A 3 -9.77 15.29 -16.25
N LYS A 4 -10.15 15.06 -17.51
CA LYS A 4 -11.20 15.82 -18.23
C LYS A 4 -12.48 14.98 -18.41
N SER A 5 -12.56 13.82 -17.77
CA SER A 5 -13.72 12.94 -17.92
C SER A 5 -14.88 13.37 -17.02
N LYS A 6 -16.00 12.65 -17.15
CA LYS A 6 -17.16 12.79 -16.28
C LYS A 6 -16.98 12.12 -14.90
N LEU A 7 -15.84 11.47 -14.65
CA LEU A 7 -15.55 10.83 -13.38
C LEU A 7 -15.35 11.90 -12.30
N THR A 8 -15.93 11.65 -11.13
CA THR A 8 -15.87 12.54 -9.98
C THR A 8 -14.62 12.26 -9.15
N GLY A 9 -14.29 11.00 -8.93
CA GLY A 9 -13.22 10.56 -8.04
C GLY A 9 -13.45 10.96 -6.58
N PHE A 10 -12.38 11.10 -5.82
CA PHE A 10 -12.44 11.48 -4.41
C PHE A 10 -12.35 12.99 -4.22
N THR A 11 -13.19 13.51 -3.32
CA THR A 11 -13.08 14.87 -2.80
C THR A 11 -12.24 14.84 -1.54
N LEU A 12 -11.08 15.51 -1.55
CA LEU A 12 -10.19 15.55 -0.41
C LEU A 12 -10.70 16.57 0.63
N PRO A 13 -10.82 16.24 1.93
CA PRO A 13 -11.38 17.14 2.93
C PRO A 13 -10.67 18.50 3.02
N GLN A 14 -9.36 18.53 2.78
CA GLN A 14 -8.51 19.71 2.92
C GLN A 14 -8.14 20.36 1.57
N SER A 15 -8.71 19.90 0.46
CA SER A 15 -8.39 20.42 -0.86
C SER A 15 -9.62 20.52 -1.75
N LYS A 16 -9.77 21.64 -2.46
CA LYS A 16 -10.78 21.77 -3.53
C LYS A 16 -10.48 20.90 -4.76
N ARG A 17 -9.38 20.14 -4.75
CA ARG A 17 -8.97 19.26 -5.84
C ARG A 17 -9.70 17.91 -5.74
N LYS A 18 -10.17 17.46 -6.89
CA LYS A 18 -10.65 16.09 -7.09
C LYS A 18 -9.46 15.17 -7.35
N LEU A 19 -9.37 14.08 -6.62
CA LEU A 19 -8.40 13.02 -6.86
C LEU A 19 -9.08 11.95 -7.72
N ILE A 20 -8.72 11.90 -9.00
CA ILE A 20 -9.24 10.91 -9.96
C ILE A 20 -8.16 9.87 -10.27
N VAL A 21 -6.90 10.29 -10.38
CA VAL A 21 -5.79 9.42 -10.73
C VAL A 21 -4.51 9.88 -10.04
N SER A 22 -3.74 8.91 -9.55
CA SER A 22 -2.36 9.05 -9.11
C SER A 22 -1.47 8.16 -9.98
N LEU A 23 -0.34 8.69 -10.41
CA LEU A 23 0.62 7.99 -11.28
C LEU A 23 1.99 8.03 -10.62
N PHE A 24 2.66 6.88 -10.58
CA PHE A 24 4.06 6.76 -10.16
C PHE A 24 4.77 5.80 -11.11
N ALA A 25 5.62 6.33 -11.99
CA ALA A 25 6.16 5.57 -13.12
C ALA A 25 5.04 4.89 -13.94
N ASP A 26 5.04 3.57 -14.06
CA ASP A 26 4.00 2.76 -14.71
C ASP A 26 2.83 2.39 -13.78
N ASP A 27 3.01 2.51 -12.46
CA ASP A 27 1.94 2.26 -11.49
C ASP A 27 0.87 3.35 -11.59
N THR A 28 -0.36 2.92 -11.85
CA THR A 28 -1.53 3.78 -12.01
C THR A 28 -2.59 3.42 -11.00
N CYS A 29 -2.98 4.38 -10.16
CA CYS A 29 -4.08 4.24 -9.21
C CYS A 29 -5.22 5.17 -9.60
N VAL A 30 -6.43 4.62 -9.80
CA VAL A 30 -7.64 5.39 -10.13
C VAL A 30 -8.57 5.38 -8.92
N PHE A 31 -9.15 6.55 -8.64
CA PHE A 31 -10.08 6.75 -7.54
C PHE A 31 -11.47 7.01 -8.14
N LEU A 32 -12.45 6.21 -7.73
CA LEU A 32 -13.83 6.29 -8.22
C LEU A 32 -14.76 6.64 -7.06
N SER A 33 -15.62 7.64 -7.27
CA SER A 33 -16.71 7.92 -6.35
C SER A 33 -17.78 6.82 -6.44
N LYS A 34 -18.64 6.70 -5.43
CA LYS A 34 -19.79 5.77 -5.47
C LYS A 34 -20.76 6.01 -6.63
N HIS A 35 -20.71 7.19 -7.26
CA HIS A 35 -21.56 7.57 -8.38
C HIS A 35 -20.85 7.49 -9.73
N ASP A 36 -19.56 7.12 -9.74
CA ASP A 36 -18.82 6.95 -10.98
C ASP A 36 -19.16 5.57 -11.59
N ASP A 37 -19.26 5.53 -12.91
CA ASP A 37 -19.50 4.27 -13.63
C ASP A 37 -18.16 3.65 -14.06
N PRO A 38 -17.85 2.40 -13.63
CA PRO A 38 -16.69 1.66 -14.11
C PRO A 38 -16.60 1.53 -15.63
N ALA A 39 -17.73 1.53 -16.36
CA ALA A 39 -17.72 1.49 -17.82
C ALA A 39 -17.10 2.75 -18.44
N ILE A 40 -17.38 3.93 -17.88
CA ILE A 40 -16.78 5.20 -18.34
C ILE A 40 -15.27 5.16 -18.14
N LEU A 41 -14.79 4.59 -17.03
CA LEU A 41 -13.37 4.38 -16.81
C LEU A 41 -12.80 3.46 -17.91
N GLN A 42 -13.45 2.31 -18.15
CA GLN A 42 -12.99 1.34 -19.14
C GLN A 42 -12.89 1.97 -20.55
N ASP A 43 -13.89 2.72 -20.99
CA ASP A 43 -13.88 3.42 -22.30
C ASP A 43 -12.68 4.38 -22.44
N ILE A 44 -12.36 5.10 -21.35
CA ILE A 44 -11.21 6.02 -21.34
C ILE A 44 -9.90 5.24 -21.44
N LEU A 45 -9.79 4.12 -20.72
CA LEU A 45 -8.59 3.28 -20.75
C LEU A 45 -8.43 2.62 -22.13
N ASP A 46 -9.51 2.13 -22.75
CA ASP A 46 -9.47 1.49 -24.07
C ASP A 46 -9.12 2.47 -25.19
N THR A 47 -9.62 3.70 -25.10
CA THR A 47 -9.21 4.79 -26.01
C THR A 47 -7.71 5.07 -25.86
N TRP A 48 -7.21 5.12 -24.63
CA TRP A 48 -5.79 5.34 -24.37
C TRP A 48 -4.93 4.17 -24.84
N PHE A 49 -5.36 2.93 -24.64
CA PHE A 49 -4.69 1.73 -25.15
C PHE A 49 -4.58 1.77 -26.67
N THR A 50 -5.67 2.09 -27.36
CA THR A 50 -5.70 2.16 -28.83
C THR A 50 -4.74 3.22 -29.36
N ALA A 51 -4.64 4.37 -28.68
CA ALA A 51 -3.76 5.45 -29.09
C ALA A 51 -2.28 5.24 -28.75
N SER A 52 -1.99 4.58 -27.62
CA SER A 52 -0.62 4.41 -27.11
C SER A 52 0.03 3.07 -27.46
N GLY A 53 -0.77 2.06 -27.78
CA GLY A 53 -0.33 0.66 -27.89
C GLY A 53 -0.02 -0.01 -26.55
N ALA A 54 -0.18 0.68 -25.42
CA ALA A 54 0.05 0.11 -24.09
C ALA A 54 -1.14 -0.75 -23.63
N LYS A 55 -0.91 -1.61 -22.63
CA LYS A 55 -1.94 -2.49 -22.05
C LYS A 55 -1.72 -2.66 -20.56
N PHE A 56 -2.77 -2.50 -19.75
CA PHE A 56 -2.69 -2.81 -18.31
C PHE A 56 -2.59 -4.31 -18.09
N ASN A 57 -1.77 -4.67 -17.10
CA ASN A 57 -1.69 -6.05 -16.65
C ASN A 57 -2.89 -6.36 -15.75
N ILE A 58 -3.93 -6.94 -16.34
CA ILE A 58 -5.20 -7.27 -15.66
C ILE A 58 -4.97 -8.14 -14.42
N HIS A 59 -3.96 -9.02 -14.42
CA HIS A 59 -3.64 -9.87 -13.27
C HIS A 59 -3.03 -9.09 -12.10
N LYS A 60 -2.49 -7.89 -12.35
CA LYS A 60 -2.01 -6.97 -11.32
C LYS A 60 -3.03 -5.88 -10.98
N THR A 61 -4.14 -5.78 -11.71
CA THR A 61 -5.17 -4.78 -11.46
C THR A 61 -6.11 -5.26 -10.37
N GLU A 62 -6.11 -4.54 -9.25
CA GLU A 62 -6.95 -4.82 -8.08
C GLU A 62 -7.84 -3.62 -7.75
N VAL A 63 -9.06 -3.90 -7.30
CA VAL A 63 -10.01 -2.90 -6.80
C VAL A 63 -10.14 -3.04 -5.31
N ILE A 64 -9.91 -1.97 -4.56
CA ILE A 64 -10.08 -1.92 -3.11
C ILE A 64 -11.36 -1.13 -2.81
N PRO A 65 -12.46 -1.77 -2.37
CA PRO A 65 -13.67 -1.03 -2.02
C PRO A 65 -13.46 -0.25 -0.72
N ILE A 66 -13.81 1.03 -0.73
CA ILE A 66 -13.67 1.94 0.43
C ILE A 66 -15.06 2.47 0.80
N GLY A 67 -15.37 2.55 2.09
CA GLY A 67 -16.67 3.02 2.58
C GLY A 67 -17.14 2.25 3.80
N SER A 68 -18.46 2.19 4.03
CA SER A 68 -19.04 1.37 5.10
C SER A 68 -18.90 -0.13 4.81
N PRO A 69 -18.90 -1.01 5.83
CA PRO A 69 -18.86 -2.46 5.64
C PRO A 69 -19.95 -2.97 4.67
N ALA A 70 -21.19 -2.53 4.85
CA ALA A 70 -22.31 -2.88 3.97
C ALA A 70 -22.10 -2.46 2.51
N HIS A 71 -21.48 -1.30 2.27
CA HIS A 71 -21.13 -0.87 0.91
C HIS A 71 -20.03 -1.77 0.31
N ARG A 72 -18.99 -2.10 1.07
CA ARG A 72 -17.91 -2.97 0.60
C ARG A 72 -18.42 -4.35 0.21
N GLU A 73 -19.27 -4.95 1.06
CA GLU A 73 -19.91 -6.24 0.78
C GLU A 73 -20.75 -6.21 -0.49
N LYS A 74 -21.50 -5.12 -0.71
CA LYS A 74 -22.27 -4.89 -1.93
C LYS A 74 -21.37 -4.84 -3.17
N VAL A 75 -20.28 -4.07 -3.10
CA VAL A 75 -19.31 -3.96 -4.21
C VAL A 75 -18.65 -5.30 -4.52
N ILE A 76 -18.29 -6.08 -3.51
CA ILE A 76 -17.68 -7.40 -3.69
C ILE A 76 -18.66 -8.36 -4.37
N ARG A 77 -19.91 -8.41 -3.89
CA ARG A 77 -20.93 -9.33 -4.40
C ARG A 77 -21.41 -8.95 -5.80
N ASP A 78 -21.76 -7.69 -6.00
CA ASP A 78 -22.43 -7.22 -7.22
C ASP A 78 -21.42 -6.73 -8.27
N ARG A 79 -20.14 -6.62 -7.89
CA ARG A 79 -19.02 -6.10 -8.70
C ARG A 79 -19.32 -4.71 -9.27
N ARG A 80 -20.14 -3.92 -8.61
CA ARG A 80 -20.61 -2.57 -9.02
C ARG A 80 -20.45 -1.59 -7.88
N LEU A 81 -20.29 -0.30 -8.21
CA LEU A 81 -20.21 0.76 -7.20
C LEU A 81 -21.60 1.12 -6.64
N ASP A 82 -22.61 1.10 -7.50
CA ASP A 82 -24.02 1.31 -7.18
C ASP A 82 -24.94 0.48 -8.08
N ASP A 83 -26.22 0.33 -7.71
CA ASP A 83 -27.20 -0.47 -8.48
C ASP A 83 -27.40 0.06 -9.90
N THR A 84 -27.13 1.35 -10.10
CA THR A 84 -27.27 2.04 -11.39
C THR A 84 -26.01 1.95 -12.27
N THR A 85 -24.88 1.48 -11.71
CA THR A 85 -23.58 1.47 -12.41
C THR A 85 -23.28 0.13 -13.08
N SER A 86 -22.41 0.17 -14.09
CA SER A 86 -21.93 -1.04 -14.75
C SER A 86 -20.97 -1.82 -13.86
N PRO A 87 -20.89 -3.15 -14.00
CA PRO A 87 -19.95 -3.94 -13.21
C PRO A 87 -18.51 -3.69 -13.66
N PHE A 88 -17.56 -3.83 -12.73
CA PHE A 88 -16.14 -3.92 -13.04
C PHE A 88 -15.87 -5.10 -13.99
N ALA A 89 -14.84 -4.95 -14.84
CA ALA A 89 -14.45 -5.96 -15.80
C ALA A 89 -14.34 -7.36 -15.14
N PRO A 90 -14.83 -8.45 -15.76
CA PRO A 90 -14.99 -9.75 -15.08
C PRO A 90 -13.71 -10.34 -14.47
N ARG A 91 -12.54 -9.99 -15.02
CA ARG A 91 -11.23 -10.52 -14.58
C ARG A 91 -10.51 -9.65 -13.55
N THR A 92 -11.06 -8.48 -13.22
CA THR A 92 -10.45 -7.60 -12.22
C THR A 92 -10.69 -8.18 -10.83
N LYS A 93 -9.62 -8.33 -10.05
CA LYS A 93 -9.70 -8.78 -8.66
C LYS A 93 -10.28 -7.66 -7.79
N ILE A 94 -11.21 -7.99 -6.90
CA ILE A 94 -11.75 -7.06 -5.90
C ILE A 94 -11.29 -7.57 -4.54
N ALA A 95 -10.52 -6.76 -3.81
CA ALA A 95 -9.98 -7.13 -2.51
C ALA A 95 -11.12 -7.29 -1.48
N ILE A 96 -11.10 -8.42 -0.78
CA ILE A 96 -12.07 -8.71 0.28
C ILE A 96 -11.57 -8.25 1.66
N GLN A 97 -12.41 -8.38 2.68
CA GLN A 97 -12.03 -8.10 4.06
C GLN A 97 -10.86 -9.00 4.49
N GLY A 98 -9.83 -8.41 5.10
CA GLY A 98 -8.61 -9.06 5.54
C GLY A 98 -7.56 -9.23 4.44
N GLU A 99 -7.90 -8.98 3.18
CA GLU A 99 -6.98 -9.14 2.06
C GLU A 99 -6.17 -7.86 1.81
N ALA A 100 -4.84 -8.02 1.68
CA ALA A 100 -3.92 -6.94 1.39
C ALA A 100 -3.66 -6.82 -0.11
N THR A 101 -3.63 -5.59 -0.61
CA THR A 101 -3.13 -5.24 -1.94
C THR A 101 -1.87 -4.39 -1.77
N CYS A 102 -0.82 -4.68 -2.52
CA CYS A 102 0.41 -3.88 -2.49
C CYS A 102 0.28 -2.66 -3.41
N LEU A 103 0.49 -1.47 -2.87
CA LEU A 103 0.56 -0.21 -3.61
C LEU A 103 1.82 0.54 -3.20
N LEU A 104 2.78 0.69 -4.13
CA LEU A 104 4.07 1.35 -3.89
C LEU A 104 4.83 0.78 -2.68
N GLY A 105 4.73 -0.53 -2.45
CA GLY A 105 5.38 -1.21 -1.31
C GLY A 105 4.64 -1.11 0.02
N ALA A 106 3.55 -0.33 0.10
CA ALA A 106 2.64 -0.35 1.25
C ALA A 106 1.56 -1.41 1.05
N HIS A 107 1.15 -2.07 2.13
CA HIS A 107 0.06 -3.05 2.09
C HIS A 107 -1.24 -2.38 2.54
N ILE A 108 -2.17 -2.20 1.61
CA ILE A 108 -3.42 -1.48 1.81
C ILE A 108 -4.58 -2.45 1.66
N GLY A 109 -5.57 -2.35 2.53
CA GLY A 109 -6.81 -3.12 2.45
C GLY A 109 -7.67 -2.90 3.68
N ASN A 110 -8.83 -3.55 3.70
CA ASN A 110 -9.77 -3.41 4.81
C ASN A 110 -9.51 -4.51 5.86
N GLY A 111 -9.20 -4.12 7.10
CA GLY A 111 -8.98 -5.08 8.20
C GLY A 111 -7.76 -5.99 8.00
N VAL A 112 -6.77 -5.53 7.23
CA VAL A 112 -5.53 -6.28 6.99
C VAL A 112 -4.72 -6.37 8.29
N ASN A 113 -4.10 -7.53 8.51
CA ASN A 113 -3.12 -7.67 9.58
C ASN A 113 -1.85 -6.85 9.25
N GLN A 114 -1.74 -5.66 9.86
CA GLN A 114 -0.58 -4.79 9.67
C GLN A 114 0.72 -5.42 10.17
N GLN A 115 0.69 -6.28 11.20
CA GLN A 115 1.89 -6.92 11.74
C GLN A 115 2.55 -7.84 10.72
N GLY A 116 1.75 -8.54 9.90
CA GLY A 116 2.24 -9.41 8.83
C GLY A 116 3.13 -8.66 7.85
N THR A 117 2.86 -7.36 7.64
CA THR A 117 3.64 -6.51 6.74
C THR A 117 5.04 -6.20 7.28
N TRP A 118 5.20 -6.22 8.61
CA TRP A 118 6.46 -5.89 9.27
C TRP A 118 7.38 -7.12 9.46
N ILE A 119 6.88 -8.34 9.26
CA ILE A 119 7.66 -9.59 9.45
C ILE A 119 8.94 -9.56 8.60
N THR A 120 8.81 -9.38 7.29
CA THR A 120 9.97 -9.44 6.37
C THR A 120 11.01 -8.35 6.67
N ILE A 121 10.58 -7.16 7.09
CA ILE A 121 11.50 -6.07 7.46
C ILE A 121 12.22 -6.42 8.77
N ARG A 122 11.50 -6.92 9.77
CA ARG A 122 12.09 -7.34 11.05
C ARG A 122 13.09 -8.47 10.87
N GLU A 123 12.76 -9.49 10.08
CA GLU A 123 13.67 -10.59 9.77
C GLU A 123 14.92 -10.08 9.05
N SER A 124 14.76 -9.24 8.02
CA SER A 124 15.89 -8.64 7.31
C SER A 124 16.78 -7.80 8.22
N ILE A 125 16.21 -7.04 9.17
CA ILE A 125 16.96 -6.28 10.17
C ILE A 125 17.73 -7.25 11.08
N ARG A 126 17.04 -8.25 11.64
CA ARG A 126 17.61 -9.25 12.54
C ARG A 126 18.81 -9.97 11.93
N ASP A 127 18.66 -10.45 10.69
CA ASP A 127 19.73 -11.14 9.97
C ASP A 127 20.93 -10.22 9.72
N THR A 128 20.67 -8.97 9.35
CA THR A 128 21.75 -8.00 9.13
C THR A 128 22.48 -7.67 10.43
N LEU A 129 21.77 -7.45 11.54
CA LEU A 129 22.37 -7.19 12.85
C LEU A 129 23.21 -8.37 13.35
N LYS A 130 22.76 -9.61 13.09
CA LYS A 130 23.52 -10.83 13.41
C LYS A 130 24.89 -10.81 12.76
N HIS A 131 24.97 -10.48 11.47
CA HIS A 131 26.25 -10.37 10.74
C HIS A 131 27.13 -9.22 11.24
N TRP A 132 26.54 -8.11 11.68
CA TRP A 132 27.31 -7.02 12.27
C TRP A 132 27.88 -7.37 13.65
N ASN A 133 27.17 -8.18 14.44
CA ASN A 133 27.63 -8.68 15.74
C ASN A 133 28.84 -9.62 15.66
N GLU A 134 29.12 -10.20 14.49
CA GLU A 134 30.34 -10.99 14.26
C GLU A 134 31.61 -10.12 14.21
N ARG A 135 31.46 -8.79 14.14
CA ARG A 135 32.58 -7.84 14.04
C ARG A 135 32.82 -7.14 15.37
N LEU A 136 34.09 -6.82 15.65
CA LEU A 136 34.46 -5.95 16.78
C LEU A 136 34.10 -4.50 16.44
N LEU A 137 32.99 -4.01 17.02
CA LEU A 137 32.46 -2.67 16.78
C LEU A 137 32.53 -1.82 18.04
N THR A 138 32.88 -0.54 17.87
CA THR A 138 32.73 0.47 18.93
C THR A 138 31.26 0.79 19.14
N ILE A 139 30.91 1.33 20.32
CA ILE A 139 29.53 1.74 20.62
C ILE A 139 29.02 2.80 19.60
N THR A 140 29.89 3.71 19.18
CA THR A 140 29.57 4.71 18.16
C THR A 140 29.25 4.06 16.81
N ALA A 141 30.02 3.06 16.39
CA ALA A 141 29.75 2.32 15.17
C ALA A 141 28.42 1.57 15.25
N LYS A 142 28.11 0.96 16.40
CA LYS A 142 26.82 0.30 16.64
C LYS A 142 25.64 1.27 16.52
N CYS A 143 25.73 2.47 17.14
CA CYS A 143 24.68 3.49 17.01
C CYS A 143 24.47 3.95 15.56
N LEU A 144 25.55 4.13 14.79
CA LEU A 144 25.45 4.49 13.37
C LEU A 144 24.79 3.38 12.54
N ILE A 145 25.12 2.11 12.81
CA ILE A 145 24.49 0.96 12.16
C ILE A 145 22.99 0.92 12.48
N VAL A 146 22.59 1.13 13.74
CA VAL A 146 21.18 1.20 14.13
C VAL A 146 20.44 2.28 13.34
N GLN A 147 20.99 3.49 13.29
CA GLN A 147 20.36 4.61 12.59
C GLN A 147 20.23 4.32 11.08
N PHE A 148 21.29 3.84 10.45
CA PHE A 148 21.31 3.53 9.02
C PHE A 148 20.39 2.36 8.66
N LEU A 149 20.49 1.24 9.40
CA LEU A 149 19.80 0.01 9.07
C LEU A 149 18.33 0.06 9.50
N ILE A 150 18.08 0.28 10.79
CA ILE A 150 16.73 0.20 11.35
C ILE A 150 15.94 1.43 10.95
N GLY A 151 16.53 2.62 11.13
CA GLY A 151 15.92 3.86 10.64
C GLY A 151 15.66 3.81 9.13
N GLY A 152 16.65 3.44 8.33
CA GLY A 152 16.51 3.37 6.88
C GLY A 152 15.46 2.37 6.39
N LYS A 153 15.36 1.18 7.01
CA LYS A 153 14.38 0.16 6.60
C LYS A 153 12.96 0.41 7.10
N THR A 154 12.78 1.17 8.18
CA THR A 154 11.46 1.36 8.79
C THR A 154 10.79 2.67 8.43
N GLN A 155 11.56 3.73 8.14
CA GLN A 155 11.04 5.10 7.98
C GLN A 155 9.93 5.20 6.93
N TYR A 156 10.11 4.59 5.76
CA TYR A 156 9.10 4.66 4.69
C TYR A 156 7.78 4.03 5.13
N LEU A 157 7.85 2.78 5.62
CA LEU A 157 6.66 2.02 5.96
C LEU A 157 5.94 2.61 7.18
N MET A 158 6.68 3.10 8.17
CA MET A 158 6.14 3.83 9.31
C MET A 158 5.35 5.06 8.85
N THR A 159 5.84 5.78 7.85
CA THR A 159 5.18 7.00 7.35
C THR A 159 3.86 6.70 6.65
N VAL A 160 3.81 5.64 5.84
CA VAL A 160 2.67 5.37 4.95
C VAL A 160 1.57 4.53 5.59
N GLN A 161 1.90 3.65 6.53
CA GLN A 161 0.93 2.72 7.15
C GLN A 161 1.00 2.68 8.69
N GLY A 162 1.90 3.45 9.29
CA GLY A 162 2.14 3.41 10.74
C GLY A 162 2.92 2.18 11.17
N MET A 163 3.35 2.17 12.44
CA MET A 163 4.04 1.07 13.08
C MET A 163 3.22 0.58 14.27
N PRO A 164 2.79 -0.70 14.30
CA PRO A 164 2.15 -1.28 15.48
C PRO A 164 3.07 -1.23 16.70
N LYS A 165 2.50 -1.04 17.89
CA LYS A 165 3.29 -0.91 19.13
C LYS A 165 4.19 -2.13 19.39
N GLU A 166 3.68 -3.33 19.15
CA GLU A 166 4.45 -4.58 19.27
C GLU A 166 5.68 -4.59 18.34
N THR A 167 5.55 -4.07 17.11
CA THR A 167 6.69 -3.96 16.18
C THR A 167 7.72 -2.95 16.67
N GLU A 168 7.26 -1.81 17.23
CA GLU A 168 8.14 -0.80 17.83
C GLU A 168 8.92 -1.37 19.02
N ASP A 169 8.24 -2.12 19.89
CA ASP A 169 8.83 -2.71 21.09
C ASP A 169 9.87 -3.78 20.74
N GLU A 170 9.58 -4.66 19.78
CA GLU A 170 10.55 -5.65 19.29
C GLU A 170 11.78 -5.01 18.64
N LEU A 171 11.59 -3.95 17.83
CA LEU A 171 12.72 -3.23 17.23
C LEU A 171 13.56 -2.53 18.31
N THR A 172 12.93 -2.01 19.36
CA THR A 172 13.61 -1.40 20.50
C THR A 172 14.43 -2.45 21.26
N GLU A 173 13.88 -3.63 21.49
CA GLU A 173 14.61 -4.75 22.10
C GLU A 173 15.83 -5.15 21.25
N MET A 174 15.66 -5.32 19.92
CA MET A 174 16.77 -5.61 19.01
C MET A 174 17.88 -4.54 19.04
N ILE A 175 17.51 -3.26 19.17
CA ILE A 175 18.47 -2.16 19.32
C ILE A 175 19.26 -2.30 20.62
N LEU A 176 18.56 -2.52 21.73
CA LEU A 176 19.18 -2.65 23.04
C LEU A 176 20.12 -3.85 23.07
N GLU A 177 19.68 -5.00 22.59
CA GLU A 177 20.53 -6.19 22.46
C GLU A 177 21.78 -5.90 21.62
N PHE A 178 21.61 -5.35 20.41
CA PHE A 178 22.75 -5.08 19.53
C PHE A 178 23.77 -4.12 20.14
N VAL A 179 23.31 -3.00 20.72
CA VAL A 179 24.19 -1.97 21.29
C VAL A 179 24.92 -2.51 22.54
N TRP A 180 24.21 -3.23 23.41
CA TRP A 180 24.71 -3.61 24.74
C TRP A 180 25.32 -5.02 24.85
N VAL A 181 25.20 -5.89 23.84
CA VAL A 181 25.93 -7.18 23.80
C VAL A 181 27.44 -6.93 24.00
N GLY A 182 27.96 -7.48 25.12
CA GLY A 182 29.36 -7.36 25.55
C GLY A 182 29.60 -6.63 26.89
N LYS A 183 28.55 -6.20 27.61
CA LYS A 183 28.66 -5.69 28.99
C LYS A 183 27.81 -6.53 29.95
N GLN A 184 28.33 -7.67 30.37
CA GLN A 184 28.02 -8.29 31.66
C GLN A 184 29.31 -8.41 32.45
#